data_AF-A0A7S3X451-F1
#
_entry.id   AF-A0A7S3X451-F1
#
_cell.length_a   1.000
_cell.length_b   1.000
_cell.length_c   1.000
_cell.angle_alpha   90.00
_cell.angle_beta   90.00
_cell.angle_gamma   90.00
#
_symmetry.space_group_name_H-M   'P 1'
#
loop_
_entity.id
_entity.type
_entity.pdbx_description
1 polymer ?
#
loop_
_entity_poly.entity_id
_entity_poly.type
_entity_poly.pdbx_seq_one_letter_code
_entity_poly.pdbx_strand_id
1 'polypeptide(L)'
;NQLARPKAAKYECEVCGKPATKMCSECPTYYCTQEHFDVDWRGIRNLIAQDMVVLRERPKMIGSEEERDRRAEELLGIRKELLELCTETAQKFLVQGKYELAVPGALQSLKFAIEVFGNEATELVPSYLLLAEANLGLRRLKIAEEFLSL
;
A
#
# COMPACT_ATOMS: atom_id res chain seq x y z
N ASN A 1 -6.10 21.44 -1.89
CA ASN A 1 -6.24 21.15 -0.45
C ASN A 1 -4.89 20.87 0.18
N GLN A 2 -4.23 21.88 0.74
CA GLN A 2 -3.02 21.72 1.57
C GLN A 2 -3.44 21.30 2.98
N LEU A 3 -2.71 20.35 3.57
CA LEU A 3 -2.96 19.89 4.94
C LEU A 3 -2.49 20.92 5.97
N ALA A 4 -3.39 21.34 6.86
CA ALA A 4 -2.99 22.02 8.08
C ALA A 4 -2.32 20.99 9.01
N ARG A 5 -1.06 21.25 9.42
CA ARG A 5 -0.26 20.34 10.26
C ARG A 5 -0.49 20.61 11.76
N PRO A 6 -1.00 19.66 12.56
CA PRO A 6 -0.74 19.64 13.99
C PRO A 6 0.76 19.40 14.21
N LYS A 7 1.36 20.05 15.22
CA LYS A 7 2.82 20.07 15.50
C LYS A 7 3.52 18.69 15.69
N ALA A 8 2.80 17.56 15.65
CA ALA A 8 3.33 16.24 15.96
C ALA A 8 3.02 15.12 14.94
N ALA A 9 2.12 15.31 13.96
CA ALA A 9 1.78 14.26 13.00
C ALA A 9 2.68 14.32 11.76
N LYS A 10 3.56 13.33 11.60
CA LYS A 10 4.36 13.14 10.37
C LYS A 10 3.55 12.26 9.40
N TYR A 11 2.91 12.88 8.41
CA TYR A 11 2.32 12.15 7.30
C TYR A 11 3.40 11.83 6.27
N GLU A 12 3.46 10.58 5.84
CA GLU A 12 4.44 10.08 4.88
C GLU A 12 3.76 9.78 3.54
N CYS A 13 4.50 9.96 2.45
CA CYS A 13 4.01 9.70 1.12
C CYS A 13 3.88 8.20 0.89
N GLU A 14 2.69 7.74 0.47
CA GLU A 14 2.41 6.31 0.28
C GLU A 14 3.33 5.62 -0.75
N VAL A 15 3.92 6.39 -1.67
CA VAL A 15 4.78 5.91 -2.77
C VAL A 15 6.27 5.95 -2.44
N CYS A 16 6.73 6.89 -1.61
CA CYS A 16 8.18 7.13 -1.42
C CYS A 16 8.63 7.37 0.03
N GLY A 17 7.72 7.35 1.00
CA GLY A 17 8.02 7.57 2.43
C GLY A 17 8.41 9.01 2.81
N LYS A 18 8.65 9.90 1.85
CA LYS A 18 9.00 11.31 2.14
C LYS A 18 7.83 12.06 2.80
N PRO A 19 8.09 13.16 3.54
CA PRO A 19 7.03 13.96 4.15
C PRO A 19 5.97 14.41 3.14
N ALA A 20 4.71 14.11 3.46
CA ALA A 20 3.57 14.46 2.62
C ALA A 20 3.03 15.88 2.93
N THR A 21 2.40 16.47 1.92
CA THR A 21 1.75 17.80 1.98
C THR A 21 0.34 17.80 1.37
N LYS A 22 0.00 16.74 0.64
CA LYS A 22 -1.29 16.51 -0.03
C LYS A 22 -1.99 15.31 0.58
N MET A 23 -3.31 15.32 0.53
CA MET A 23 -4.19 14.25 1.02
C MET A 23 -5.17 13.85 -0.07
N CYS A 24 -5.48 12.56 -0.15
CA CYS A 24 -6.58 12.06 -0.96
C CYS A 24 -7.94 12.53 -0.40
N SER A 25 -8.92 12.75 -1.28
CA SER A 25 -10.30 13.10 -0.88
C SER A 25 -11.13 11.88 -0.49
N GLU A 26 -10.79 10.69 -1.00
CA GLU A 26 -11.61 9.49 -0.88
C GLU A 26 -11.16 8.56 0.25
N CYS A 27 -9.90 8.63 0.66
CA CYS A 27 -9.34 7.74 1.66
C CYS A 27 -8.20 8.42 2.44
N PRO A 28 -7.86 7.94 3.65
CA PRO A 28 -6.91 8.63 4.53
C PRO A 28 -5.44 8.39 4.12
N THR A 29 -5.07 8.73 2.90
CA THR A 29 -3.72 8.57 2.31
C THR A 29 -3.09 9.91 1.95
N TYR A 30 -1.75 9.94 1.91
CA TYR A 30 -0.98 11.17 1.84
C TYR A 30 0.15 11.09 0.79
N TYR A 31 0.45 12.23 0.17
CA TYR A 31 1.41 12.32 -0.94
C TYR A 31 2.26 13.59 -0.86
N CYS A 32 3.50 13.50 -1.36
CA CYS A 32 4.40 14.65 -1.46
C CYS A 32 4.18 15.47 -2.74
N THR A 33 3.76 14.84 -3.84
CA THR A 33 3.52 15.48 -5.14
C THR A 33 2.17 15.04 -5.74
N GLN A 34 1.68 15.80 -6.72
CA GLN A 34 0.47 15.41 -7.48
C GLN A 34 0.73 14.16 -8.31
N GLU A 35 1.91 14.07 -8.93
CA GLU A 35 2.34 12.93 -9.73
C GLU A 35 2.32 11.61 -8.94
N HIS A 36 2.82 11.61 -7.69
CA HIS A 36 2.74 10.41 -6.84
C HIS A 36 1.30 10.01 -6.52
N PHE A 37 0.40 10.99 -6.33
CA PHE A 37 -1.02 10.70 -6.16
C PHE A 37 -1.61 10.11 -7.45
N ASP A 38 -1.35 10.71 -8.61
CA ASP A 38 -1.94 10.27 -9.87
C ASP A 38 -1.47 8.86 -10.26
N VAL A 39 -0.19 8.55 -10.02
CA VAL A 39 0.38 7.22 -10.26
C VAL A 39 -0.20 6.19 -9.28
N ASP A 40 -0.29 6.50 -7.99
CA ASP A 40 -0.92 5.61 -6.99
C ASP A 40 -2.40 5.37 -7.31
N TRP A 41 -3.14 6.45 -7.64
CA TRP A 41 -4.55 6.40 -8.01
C TRP A 41 -4.83 5.52 -9.21
N ARG A 42 -4.04 5.66 -10.28
CA ARG A 42 -4.17 4.86 -11.50
C ARG A 42 -3.62 3.44 -11.36
N GLY A 43 -2.67 3.23 -10.45
CA GLY A 43 -2.01 1.96 -10.24
C GLY A 43 -2.81 1.02 -9.34
N ILE A 44 -3.33 1.50 -8.21
CA ILE A 44 -4.05 0.62 -7.28
C ILE A 44 -5.09 1.34 -6.43
N ARG A 45 -4.85 2.60 -6.08
CA ARG A 45 -5.59 3.25 -5.00
C ARG A 45 -7.07 3.44 -5.33
N ASN A 46 -7.43 3.65 -6.59
CA ASN A 46 -8.84 3.73 -7.00
C ASN A 46 -9.62 2.44 -6.77
N LEU A 47 -8.95 1.27 -6.76
CA LEU A 47 -9.58 -0.03 -6.54
C LEU A 47 -9.81 -0.32 -5.06
N ILE A 48 -8.93 0.18 -4.19
CA ILE A 48 -8.89 -0.19 -2.76
C ILE A 48 -9.27 0.95 -1.81
N ALA A 49 -9.66 2.12 -2.34
CA ALA A 49 -9.84 3.33 -1.53
C ALA A 49 -10.88 3.14 -0.41
N GLN A 50 -11.99 2.45 -0.70
CA GLN A 50 -13.07 2.24 0.28
C GLN A 50 -12.66 1.27 1.38
N ASP A 51 -12.02 0.16 1.02
CA ASP A 51 -11.53 -0.82 2.01
C ASP A 51 -10.47 -0.19 2.92
N MET A 52 -9.69 0.74 2.39
CA MET A 52 -8.68 1.49 3.16
C MET A 52 -9.30 2.46 4.16
N VAL A 53 -10.50 2.98 3.89
CA VAL A 53 -11.28 3.74 4.89
C VAL A 53 -11.69 2.81 6.02
N VAL A 54 -12.23 1.62 5.69
CA VAL A 54 -12.66 0.61 6.68
C VAL A 54 -11.48 0.15 7.54
N LEU A 55 -10.36 -0.21 6.93
CA LEU A 55 -9.15 -0.71 7.62
C LEU A 55 -8.51 0.34 8.54
N ARG A 56 -8.64 1.63 8.21
CA ARG A 56 -8.07 2.74 9.00
C ARG A 56 -9.10 3.39 9.94
N GLU A 57 -10.35 2.95 9.94
CA GLU A 57 -11.38 3.46 10.84
C GLU A 57 -11.10 3.03 12.28
N ARG A 58 -11.00 4.00 13.19
CA ARG A 58 -10.85 3.72 14.62
C ARG A 58 -12.16 3.22 15.20
N PRO A 59 -12.17 2.14 16.01
CA PRO A 59 -13.36 1.70 16.72
C PRO A 59 -13.95 2.85 17.56
N LYS A 60 -15.25 3.14 17.39
CA LYS A 60 -15.94 4.22 18.12
C LYS A 60 -16.16 3.88 19.60
N MET A 61 -16.17 2.60 19.95
CA MET A 61 -16.34 2.08 21.31
C MET A 61 -15.47 0.84 21.52
N ILE A 62 -15.05 0.61 22.77
CA ILE A 62 -14.38 -0.62 23.18
C ILE A 62 -15.47 -1.68 23.39
N GLY A 63 -15.62 -2.60 22.44
CA GLY A 63 -16.57 -3.73 22.52
C GLY A 63 -16.11 -4.83 23.49
N SER A 64 -16.88 -5.91 23.57
CA SER A 64 -16.47 -7.13 24.28
C SER A 64 -15.21 -7.75 23.67
N GLU A 65 -14.60 -8.72 24.35
CA GLU A 65 -13.50 -9.52 23.77
C GLU A 65 -13.93 -10.23 22.48
N GLU A 66 -15.07 -10.91 22.51
CA GLU A 66 -15.63 -11.60 21.35
C GLU A 66 -15.87 -10.66 20.14
N GLU A 67 -16.39 -9.44 20.37
CA GLU A 67 -16.57 -8.46 19.29
C GLU A 67 -15.24 -7.96 18.73
N ARG A 68 -14.21 -7.84 19.58
CA ARG A 68 -12.87 -7.44 19.15
C ARG A 68 -12.21 -8.53 18.31
N ASP A 69 -12.37 -9.79 18.70
CA ASP A 69 -11.80 -10.93 17.98
C ASP A 69 -12.50 -11.12 16.63
N ARG A 70 -13.84 -11.06 16.58
CA ARG A 70 -14.59 -11.13 15.33
C ARG A 70 -14.18 -10.01 14.37
N ARG A 71 -14.07 -8.78 14.87
CA ARG A 71 -13.61 -7.64 14.06
C ARG A 71 -12.17 -7.84 13.57
N ALA A 72 -11.29 -8.36 14.42
CA ALA A 72 -9.90 -8.62 14.02
C ALA A 72 -9.85 -9.65 12.87
N GLU A 73 -10.65 -10.71 12.95
CA GLU A 73 -10.78 -11.73 11.91
C GLU A 73 -11.35 -11.16 10.61
N GLU A 74 -12.42 -10.36 10.68
CA GLU A 74 -13.00 -9.66 9.52
C GLU A 74 -11.95 -8.77 8.83
N LEU A 75 -11.25 -7.92 9.60
CA LEU A 75 -10.22 -7.03 9.05
C LEU A 75 -9.01 -7.81 8.51
N LEU A 76 -8.71 -9.00 9.04
CA LEU A 76 -7.68 -9.87 8.49
C LEU A 76 -8.12 -10.47 7.14
N GLY A 77 -9.39 -10.85 7.02
CA GLY A 77 -9.99 -11.30 5.75
C GLY A 77 -9.86 -10.24 4.66
N ILE A 78 -10.28 -8.99 4.96
CA ILE A 78 -10.15 -7.86 4.03
C ILE A 78 -8.69 -7.65 3.60
N ARG A 79 -7.72 -7.74 4.52
CA ARG A 79 -6.30 -7.58 4.17
C ARG A 79 -5.81 -8.66 3.21
N LYS A 80 -6.27 -9.91 3.35
CA LYS A 80 -5.91 -11.01 2.45
C LYS A 80 -6.48 -10.80 1.06
N GLU A 81 -7.75 -10.42 0.95
CA GLU A 81 -8.38 -10.09 -0.34
C GLU A 81 -7.68 -8.92 -1.03
N LEU A 82 -7.35 -7.86 -0.27
CA LEU A 82 -6.63 -6.72 -0.82
C LEU A 82 -5.19 -7.08 -1.21
N LEU A 83 -4.52 -7.96 -0.47
CA LEU A 83 -3.19 -8.46 -0.83
C LEU A 83 -3.23 -9.14 -2.21
N GLU A 84 -4.18 -10.05 -2.42
CA GLU A 84 -4.37 -10.74 -3.70
C GLU A 84 -4.64 -9.73 -4.82
N LEU A 85 -5.61 -8.83 -4.63
CA LEU A 85 -5.95 -7.79 -5.61
C LEU A 85 -4.76 -6.88 -5.97
N CYS A 86 -3.98 -6.44 -4.98
CA CYS A 86 -2.80 -5.61 -5.19
C CYS A 86 -1.71 -6.35 -5.99
N THR A 87 -1.50 -7.62 -5.66
CA THR A 87 -0.52 -8.49 -6.33
C THR A 87 -0.89 -8.72 -7.79
N GLU A 88 -2.13 -9.12 -8.06
CA GLU A 88 -2.62 -9.36 -9.42
C GLU A 88 -2.61 -8.08 -10.26
N THR A 89 -3.03 -6.95 -9.68
CA THR A 89 -3.03 -5.67 -10.38
C THR A 89 -1.62 -5.21 -10.75
N ALA A 90 -0.67 -5.34 -9.82
CA ALA A 90 0.74 -5.04 -10.08
C ALA A 90 1.30 -5.93 -11.18
N GLN A 91 1.07 -7.25 -11.11
CA GLN A 91 1.52 -8.20 -12.12
C GLN A 91 0.94 -7.90 -13.49
N LYS A 92 -0.36 -7.55 -13.56
CA LYS A 92 -1.00 -7.12 -14.80
C LYS A 92 -0.32 -5.90 -15.42
N PHE A 93 0.07 -4.91 -14.61
CA PHE A 93 0.80 -3.75 -15.11
C PHE A 93 2.23 -4.08 -15.55
N LEU A 94 2.92 -4.99 -14.86
CA LEU A 94 4.24 -5.49 -15.29
C LEU A 94 4.19 -6.14 -16.66
N VAL A 95 3.24 -7.05 -16.89
CA VAL A 95 3.05 -7.73 -18.17
C VAL A 95 2.74 -6.74 -19.29
N GLN A 96 2.04 -5.64 -18.98
CA GLN A 96 1.76 -4.56 -19.93
C GLN A 96 2.94 -3.60 -20.15
N GLY A 97 4.08 -3.79 -19.48
CA GLY A 97 5.22 -2.87 -19.51
C GLY A 97 4.95 -1.52 -18.85
N LYS A 98 3.86 -1.38 -18.08
CA LYS A 98 3.47 -0.15 -17.38
C LYS A 98 4.08 -0.13 -15.98
N TYR A 99 5.40 -0.16 -15.92
CA TYR A 99 6.14 -0.35 -14.68
C TYR A 99 5.84 0.73 -13.62
N GLU A 100 5.63 1.99 -14.02
CA GLU A 100 5.28 3.07 -13.07
C GLU A 100 3.95 2.81 -12.35
N LEU A 101 2.98 2.20 -13.03
CA LEU A 101 1.69 1.85 -12.43
C LEU A 101 1.74 0.55 -11.64
N ALA A 102 2.72 -0.31 -11.90
CA ALA A 102 2.93 -1.54 -11.14
C ALA A 102 3.51 -1.27 -9.74
N VAL A 103 4.38 -0.27 -9.60
CA VAL A 103 5.06 0.05 -8.32
C VAL A 103 4.08 0.27 -7.16
N PRO A 104 3.03 1.10 -7.27
CA PRO A 104 2.11 1.32 -6.16
C PRO A 104 1.36 0.06 -5.72
N GLY A 105 0.91 -0.76 -6.68
CA GLY A 105 0.27 -2.04 -6.38
C GLY A 105 1.22 -3.00 -5.66
N ALA A 106 2.47 -3.08 -6.10
CA ALA A 106 3.48 -3.91 -5.47
C ALA A 106 3.87 -3.41 -4.06
N LEU A 107 3.98 -2.10 -3.85
CA LEU A 107 4.21 -1.50 -2.52
C LEU A 107 3.05 -1.79 -1.56
N GLN A 108 1.81 -1.69 -2.04
CA GLN A 108 0.64 -1.93 -1.22
C GLN A 108 0.46 -3.43 -0.92
N SER A 109 0.77 -4.30 -1.88
CA SER A 109 0.85 -5.75 -1.67
C SER A 109 1.86 -6.07 -0.57
N LEU A 110 3.08 -5.51 -0.61
CA LEU A 110 4.08 -5.71 0.44
C LEU A 110 3.57 -5.28 1.83
N LYS A 111 2.93 -4.11 1.94
CA LYS A 111 2.35 -3.63 3.21
C LYS A 111 1.33 -4.61 3.76
N PHE A 112 0.43 -5.13 2.93
CA PHE A 112 -0.56 -6.11 3.39
C PHE A 112 0.05 -7.46 3.71
N ALA A 113 1.05 -7.93 2.96
CA ALA A 113 1.77 -9.16 3.27
C ALA A 113 2.43 -9.08 4.66
N ILE A 114 3.07 -7.95 4.97
CA ILE A 114 3.62 -7.68 6.31
C ILE A 114 2.53 -7.70 7.38
N GLU A 115 1.39 -7.05 7.15
CA GLU A 115 0.29 -7.00 8.12
C GLU A 115 -0.38 -8.37 8.34
N VAL A 116 -0.37 -9.25 7.34
CA VAL A 116 -1.01 -10.58 7.39
C VAL A 116 -0.08 -11.65 7.93
N PHE A 117 1.19 -11.66 7.51
CA PHE A 117 2.14 -12.75 7.78
C PHE A 117 3.30 -12.34 8.70
N GLY A 118 3.58 -11.05 8.83
CA GLY A 118 4.73 -10.50 9.56
C GLY A 118 5.93 -10.19 8.66
N ASN A 119 6.93 -9.49 9.20
CA ASN A 119 8.06 -8.95 8.43
C ASN A 119 9.07 -9.99 7.93
N GLU A 120 9.11 -11.19 8.51
CA GLU A 120 10.10 -12.24 8.21
C GLU A 120 9.49 -13.45 7.48
N ALA A 121 8.24 -13.31 7.02
CA ALA A 121 7.51 -14.39 6.39
C ALA A 121 7.91 -14.55 4.91
N THR A 122 7.94 -15.79 4.42
CA THR A 122 8.32 -16.10 3.03
C THR A 122 7.25 -15.65 2.03
N GLU A 123 6.03 -15.44 2.50
CA GLU A 123 4.89 -14.91 1.77
C GLU A 123 5.11 -13.45 1.30
N LEU A 124 6.17 -12.77 1.75
CA LEU A 124 6.55 -11.44 1.27
C LEU A 124 7.33 -11.49 -0.05
N VAL A 125 7.97 -12.63 -0.36
CA VAL A 125 8.81 -12.81 -1.56
C VAL A 125 8.10 -12.39 -2.86
N PRO A 126 6.83 -12.77 -3.13
CA PRO A 126 6.13 -12.30 -4.32
C PRO A 126 6.07 -10.77 -4.43
N SER A 127 5.88 -10.06 -3.31
CA SER A 127 5.83 -8.60 -3.29
C SER A 127 7.20 -7.99 -3.59
N TYR A 128 8.27 -8.56 -3.02
CA TYR A 128 9.64 -8.13 -3.30
C TYR A 128 10.01 -8.34 -4.77
N LEU A 129 9.65 -9.48 -5.34
CA LEU A 129 9.89 -9.77 -6.77
C LEU A 129 9.14 -8.78 -7.68
N LEU A 130 7.86 -8.51 -7.40
CA LEU A 130 7.10 -7.51 -8.16
C LEU A 130 7.75 -6.12 -8.11
N LEU A 131 8.24 -5.70 -6.94
CA LEU A 131 8.95 -4.44 -6.76
C LEU A 131 10.28 -4.43 -7.51
N ALA A 132 11.04 -5.53 -7.45
CA ALA A 132 12.29 -5.67 -8.17
C ALA A 132 12.07 -5.57 -9.69
N GLU A 133 11.14 -6.34 -10.24
CA GLU A 133 10.80 -6.35 -11.67
C GLU A 133 10.31 -4.98 -12.16
N ALA A 134 9.45 -4.31 -11.38
CA ALA A 134 8.99 -2.98 -11.71
C ALA A 134 10.15 -1.97 -11.76
N ASN A 135 11.05 -2.02 -10.77
CA ASN A 135 12.21 -1.14 -10.71
C ASN A 135 13.24 -1.46 -11.80
N LEU A 136 13.42 -2.73 -12.18
CA LEU A 136 14.24 -3.13 -13.34
C LEU A 136 13.67 -2.53 -14.63
N GLY A 137 12.36 -2.64 -14.86
CA GLY A 137 11.69 -2.05 -16.03
C GLY A 137 11.84 -0.52 -16.10
N LEU A 138 11.91 0.15 -14.95
CA LEU A 138 12.17 1.59 -14.83
C LEU A 138 13.67 1.97 -14.85
N ARG A 139 14.57 1.00 -15.04
CA ARG A 139 16.03 1.18 -14.99
C ARG A 139 16.55 1.70 -13.64
N ARG A 140 15.79 1.48 -12.56
CA ARG A 140 16.15 1.81 -11.18
C ARG A 140 16.93 0.66 -10.55
N LEU A 141 18.09 0.33 -11.13
CA LEU A 141 18.83 -0.89 -10.86
C LEU A 141 19.19 -1.08 -9.38
N LYS A 142 19.61 0.00 -8.70
CA LYS A 142 19.95 -0.03 -7.27
C LYS A 142 18.78 -0.48 -6.40
N ILE A 143 17.59 0.07 -6.65
CA ILE A 143 16.38 -0.25 -5.88
C ILE A 143 15.96 -1.70 -6.16
N ALA A 144 16.08 -2.15 -7.41
CA ALA A 144 15.79 -3.54 -7.75
C ALA A 144 16.72 -4.52 -7.03
N GLU A 145 18.02 -4.23 -6.98
CA GLU A 145 19.00 -5.05 -6.27
C GLU A 145 18.72 -5.11 -4.76
N GLU A 146 18.33 -3.98 -4.15
CA GLU A 146 17.91 -3.93 -2.75
C GLU A 146 16.75 -4.91 -2.47
N PHE A 147 15.70 -4.92 -3.30
CA PHE A 147 14.58 -5.83 -3.12
C PHE A 147 14.90 -7.30 -3.42
N LEU A 148 15.86 -7.59 -4.31
CA LEU A 148 16.31 -8.97 -4.59
C LEU A 148 17.23 -9.55 -3.51
N SER A 149 17.72 -8.69 -2.61
CA SER A 149 18.62 -9.08 -1.52
C SER A 149 17.90 -9.32 -0.18
N LEU A 150 16.58 -9.10 -0.15
CA LEU A 150 15.68 -9.34 0.98
C LEU A 150 15.08 -10.74 0.91
#